data_AF-A0A7R9PEP0-F1
#
_entry.id   AF-A0A7R9PEP0-F1
#
_cell.length_a   1.000
_cell.length_b   1.000
_cell.length_c   1.000
_cell.angle_alpha   90.00
_cell.angle_beta   90.00
_cell.angle_gamma   90.00
#
_symmetry.space_group_name_H-M   'P 1'
#
loop_
_entity.id
_entity.type
_entity.pdbx_description
1 polymer ?
#
loop_
_entity_poly.entity_id
_entity_poly.type
_entity_poly.pdbx_seq_one_letter_code
_entity_poly.pdbx_strand_id
1 'polypeptide(L)' 'IFDPAAFYGHHEFDLSIAGMFGGFDSKFYDAYHRMIPKAPGFEKRHKLYQLFHHLNHWNHFGASYRSSSVSIMRSLLK' A
#
# COMPACT_ATOMS: atom_id res chain seq x y z
N ILE A 1 2.65 -16.19 6.87
CA ILE A 1 1.94 -15.49 5.77
C ILE A 1 0.97 -16.49 5.18
N PHE A 2 -0.30 -16.11 4.99
CA PHE A 2 -1.38 -16.96 4.50
C PHE A 2 -2.14 -16.22 3.37
N ASP A 3 -2.99 -16.93 2.61
CA ASP A 3 -3.86 -16.40 1.55
C ASP A 3 -3.16 -15.52 0.50
N PRO A 4 -2.20 -16.07 -0.28
CA PRO A 4 -1.42 -15.27 -1.21
C PRO A 4 -2.21 -14.87 -2.45
N ALA A 5 -2.00 -13.63 -2.90
CA ALA A 5 -2.28 -13.16 -4.26
C ALA A 5 -0.97 -12.96 -5.01
N ALA A 6 -0.16 -14.03 -5.12
CA ALA A 6 1.24 -13.95 -5.54
C ALA A 6 1.41 -13.63 -7.03
N PHE A 7 2.37 -12.75 -7.34
CA PHE A 7 2.81 -12.42 -8.69
C PHE A 7 4.24 -11.88 -8.67
N TYR A 8 4.91 -11.88 -9.82
CA TYR A 8 6.18 -11.15 -9.98
C TYR A 8 5.89 -9.67 -10.14
N GLY A 9 6.25 -8.88 -9.13
CA GLY A 9 5.92 -7.46 -9.06
C GLY A 9 7.00 -6.64 -8.36
N HIS A 10 6.74 -5.34 -8.25
CA HIS A 10 7.61 -4.44 -7.51
C HIS A 10 7.47 -4.70 -6.01
N HIS A 11 8.58 -4.93 -5.31
CA HIS A 11 8.60 -5.29 -3.89
C HIS A 11 7.89 -4.27 -2.96
N GLU A 12 7.82 -3.01 -3.37
CA GLU A 12 7.10 -1.95 -2.65
C GLU A 12 5.57 -2.17 -2.62
N PHE A 13 5.04 -3.00 -3.53
CA PHE A 13 3.61 -3.34 -3.58
C PHE A 13 3.16 -4.07 -2.31
N ASP A 14 3.87 -5.12 -1.92
CA ASP A 14 3.57 -5.90 -0.70
C ASP A 14 3.69 -5.04 0.57
N LEU A 15 4.61 -4.07 0.57
CA LEU A 15 4.78 -3.17 1.70
C LEU A 15 3.60 -2.19 1.85
N SER A 16 2.85 -1.93 0.77
CA SER A 16 1.79 -0.93 0.74
C SER A 16 0.56 -1.31 1.56
N ILE A 17 0.17 -2.59 1.52
CA ILE A 17 -0.99 -3.09 2.28
C ILE A 17 -0.73 -3.14 3.78
N ALA A 18 0.54 -3.26 4.18
CA ALA A 18 0.93 -3.33 5.59
C ALA A 18 0.43 -2.13 6.40
N GLY A 19 0.22 -0.97 5.77
CA GLY A 19 -0.29 0.25 6.42
C GLY A 19 -1.81 0.38 6.52
N MET A 20 -2.62 -0.48 5.88
CA MET A 20 -4.07 -0.24 5.72
C MET A 20 -4.96 -0.63 6.91
N PHE A 21 -4.47 -1.43 7.86
CA PHE A 21 -5.30 -1.97 8.96
C PHE A 21 -4.64 -1.78 10.32
N GLY A 22 -4.18 -0.56 10.59
CA GLY A 22 -3.50 -0.21 11.84
C GLY A 22 -1.96 -0.24 11.75
N GLY A 23 -1.40 -0.78 10.66
CA GLY A 23 0.04 -0.79 10.45
C GLY A 23 0.76 -1.91 11.20
N PHE A 24 2.02 -2.14 10.83
CA PHE A 24 2.98 -2.78 11.71
C PHE A 24 3.75 -1.75 12.52
N ASP A 25 4.46 -2.19 13.55
CA ASP A 25 5.32 -1.30 14.33
C ASP A 25 6.51 -0.76 13.49
N SER A 26 7.18 0.27 13.98
CA SER A 26 8.33 0.86 13.27
C SER A 26 9.49 -0.12 13.08
N LYS A 27 9.65 -1.11 13.97
CA LYS A 27 10.76 -2.08 13.89
C LYS A 27 10.64 -2.93 12.64
N PHE A 28 9.43 -3.25 12.19
CA PHE A 28 9.19 -3.93 10.92
C PHE A 28 9.74 -3.12 9.74
N TYR A 29 9.33 -1.85 9.62
CA TYR A 29 9.75 -0.98 8.52
C TYR A 29 11.25 -0.67 8.56
N ASP A 30 11.82 -0.47 9.76
CA ASP A 30 13.26 -0.25 9.96
C ASP A 30 14.07 -1.48 9.53
N ALA A 31 13.63 -2.68 9.93
CA ALA A 31 14.29 -3.92 9.52
C ALA A 31 14.21 -4.13 8.00
N TYR A 32 13.07 -3.87 7.38
CA TYR A 32 12.90 -3.97 5.93
C TYR A 32 13.83 -3.00 5.20
N HIS A 33 13.81 -1.72 5.59
CA HIS A 33 14.59 -0.69 4.90
C HIS A 33 16.09 -0.72 5.17
N ARG A 34 16.55 -1.44 6.21
CA ARG A 34 17.97 -1.80 6.36
C ARG A 34 18.44 -2.77 5.28
N MET A 35 17.56 -3.66 4.81
CA MET A 35 17.89 -4.64 3.76
C MET A 35 17.59 -4.11 2.36
N ILE A 36 16.48 -3.40 2.20
CA ILE A 36 16.01 -2.83 0.93
C ILE A 36 15.73 -1.33 1.15
N PRO A 37 16.74 -0.47 0.92
CA PRO A 37 16.59 0.97 1.12
C PRO A 37 15.47 1.57 0.25
N LYS A 38 14.80 2.61 0.77
CA LYS A 38 13.81 3.36 -0.01
C LYS A 38 14.48 3.99 -1.23
N ALA A 39 14.00 3.66 -2.42
CA ALA A 39 14.41 4.34 -3.64
C ALA A 39 13.73 5.71 -3.76
N PRO A 40 14.31 6.68 -4.51
CA PRO A 40 13.65 7.94 -4.81
C PRO A 40 12.23 7.72 -5.36
N GLY A 41 11.26 8.48 -4.84
CA GLY A 41 9.84 8.36 -5.20
C GLY A 41 9.08 7.26 -4.45
N PHE A 42 9.69 6.57 -3.48
CA PHE A 42 9.04 5.54 -2.65
C PHE A 42 7.68 5.99 -2.11
N GLU A 43 7.61 7.18 -1.49
CA GLU A 43 6.37 7.65 -0.86
C GLU A 43 5.22 7.85 -1.86
N LYS A 44 5.53 8.25 -3.11
CA LYS A 44 4.51 8.39 -4.17
C LYS A 44 4.06 7.03 -4.68
N ARG A 45 4.98 6.08 -4.85
CA ARG A 45 4.66 4.70 -5.24
C ARG A 45 3.91 3.94 -4.15
N HIS A 46 4.26 4.13 -2.89
CA HIS A 46 3.56 3.54 -1.75
C HIS A 46 2.08 3.93 -1.74
N LYS A 47 1.78 5.22 -1.94
CA LYS A 47 0.39 5.71 -2.10
C LYS A 47 -0.31 5.11 -3.34
N LEU A 48 0.41 4.98 -4.46
CA LEU A 48 -0.12 4.36 -5.67
C LEU A 48 -0.49 2.89 -5.46
N TYR A 49 0.33 2.12 -4.75
CA TYR A 49 0.04 0.73 -4.43
C TYR A 49 -1.05 0.60 -3.36
N GLN A 50 -1.09 1.49 -2.37
CA GLN A 50 -2.23 1.58 -1.44
C GLN A 50 -3.56 1.84 -2.17
N LEU A 51 -3.55 2.69 -3.21
CA LEU A 51 -4.75 2.95 -4.00
C LEU A 51 -5.31 1.66 -4.62
N PHE A 52 -4.47 0.73 -5.10
CA PHE A 52 -4.92 -0.57 -5.60
C PHE A 52 -5.70 -1.32 -4.53
N HIS A 53 -5.16 -1.43 -3.31
CA HIS A 53 -5.83 -2.15 -2.22
C HIS A 53 -7.11 -1.45 -1.76
N HIS A 54 -7.14 -0.11 -1.75
CA HIS A 54 -8.35 0.67 -1.45
C HIS A 54 -9.45 0.45 -2.49
N LEU A 55 -9.11 0.44 -3.78
CA LEU A 55 -10.04 0.13 -4.87
C LEU A 55 -10.54 -1.32 -4.77
N ASN A 56 -9.65 -2.27 -4.46
CA ASN A 56 -10.02 -3.66 -4.21
C ASN A 56 -11.03 -3.77 -3.05
N HIS A 57 -10.79 -3.05 -1.95
CA HIS A 57 -11.70 -3.03 -0.81
C HIS A 57 -13.03 -2.34 -1.13
N TRP A 58 -13.02 -1.29 -1.94
CA TRP A 58 -14.26 -0.70 -2.44
C TRP A 58 -15.06 -1.71 -3.26
N ASN A 59 -14.40 -2.43 -4.17
CA ASN A 59 -15.06 -3.45 -4.98
C ASN A 59 -15.69 -4.58 -4.13
N HIS A 60 -14.98 -5.07 -3.10
CA HIS A 60 -15.44 -6.21 -2.31
C HIS A 60 -16.33 -5.86 -1.12
N PHE A 61 -16.12 -4.71 -0.48
CA PHE A 61 -16.75 -4.35 0.80
C PHE A 61 -17.62 -3.08 0.73
N GLY A 62 -17.68 -2.43 -0.44
CA GLY A 62 -18.65 -1.37 -0.71
C GLY A 62 -18.18 0.04 -0.35
N ALA A 63 -19.17 0.94 -0.23
CA ALA A 63 -18.98 2.39 -0.32
C ALA A 63 -18.13 3.01 0.80
N SER A 64 -17.90 2.31 1.93
CA SER A 64 -17.05 2.80 3.02
C SER A 64 -15.62 3.10 2.57
N TYR A 65 -15.13 2.40 1.53
CA TYR A 65 -13.79 2.61 0.96
C TYR A 65 -13.74 3.63 -0.19
N ARG A 66 -14.89 4.15 -0.66
CA ARG A 66 -14.95 5.10 -1.77
C ARG A 66 -14.20 6.39 -1.46
N SER A 67 -14.49 7.00 -0.31
CA SER A 67 -13.92 8.30 0.06
C SER A 67 -12.40 8.26 0.19
N SER A 68 -11.85 7.20 0.80
CA SER A 68 -10.41 7.00 0.91
C SER A 68 -9.75 6.73 -0.44
N SER A 69 -10.35 5.88 -1.28
CA SER A 69 -9.87 5.62 -2.64
C SER A 69 -9.76 6.90 -3.49
N VAL A 70 -10.83 7.71 -3.52
CA VAL A 70 -10.86 8.96 -4.30
C VAL A 70 -9.88 9.98 -3.73
N SER A 71 -9.73 10.06 -2.41
CA SER A 71 -8.76 10.95 -1.76
C SER A 71 -7.32 10.62 -2.19
N ILE A 72 -6.93 9.34 -2.11
CA ILE A 72 -5.59 8.89 -2.52
C ILE A 72 -5.36 9.19 -4.00
N MET A 73 -6.32 8.83 -4.86
CA MET A 73 -6.24 9.09 -6.30
C MET A 73 -6.02 10.57 -6.60
N ARG A 74 -6.79 11.48 -5.97
CA ARG A 74 -6.62 12.93 -6.13
C ARG A 74 -5.26 13.41 -5.63
N SER A 75 -4.73 12.82 -4.57
CA SER A 75 -3.42 13.19 -4.02
C SER A 75 -2.26 12.83 -4.97
N LEU A 76 -2.42 11.81 -5.80
CA LEU A 76 -1.38 11.34 -6.74
C LEU A 76 -1.29 12.17 -8.03
N LEU A 77 -2.37 12.87 -8.37
CA LEU A 77 -2.48 13.76 -9.53
C LEU A 77 -1.89 15.15 -9.29
N LYS A 78 -1.49 15.44 -8.05
CA LYS A 78 -0.70 16.63 -7.69
C LYS A 78 0.79 16.33 -7.83
#